data_AF-A0A3D8Q9M7-F1
#
_entry.id   AF-A0A3D8Q9M7-F1
#
_cell.length_a   1.000
_cell.length_b   1.000
_cell.length_c   1.000
_cell.angle_alpha   90.00
_cell.angle_beta   90.00
_cell.angle_gamma   90.00
#
_symmetry.space_group_name_H-M   'P 1'
#
loop_
_entity.id
_entity.type
_entity.pdbx_description
1 polymer ?
#
loop_
_entity_poly.entity_id
_entity_poly.type
_entity_poly.pdbx_seq_one_letter_code
_entity_poly.pdbx_strand_id
1 'polypeptide(L)'
;MADPDRTMQQAIARFRTRMAAANHRFVQDRMTEIEAKNLPTEQEKLWDLSVYRHFNKLATGGTAPADQGTDEDRRKENRLRAATRLSDVPSLLDCLPVPADGVKPPLLPTPEWRAMYLDTIQRVCQRQADDWAAEEGQNPPGPIPRCDELGHFLAHASAAIDPDFRYAGIAPFDPSYRWGPDDDIVKRCADKAEICDVLAKRLELVNSPDTTDLILGATLLDDDLEVQAGFLTGWGNIGEHAEWFSAYLYCRGAEDSDSDSDSDSDSDDEEEQQIKDAACLSEWRWRVVLFQTEEDNPRVLYGRRPRFDSIAEFLEWYPSWIEDLDARKVRSLRKHAWGCETDCDSDCEEPGHETPLGIC
;
A
#
# COMPACT_ATOMS: atom_id res chain seq x y z
N MET A 1 -3.77 -30.18 8.46
CA MET A 1 -3.82 -28.87 7.78
C MET A 1 -3.97 -27.80 8.85
N ALA A 2 -3.20 -26.71 8.74
CA ALA A 2 -3.40 -25.55 9.61
C ALA A 2 -4.76 -24.91 9.29
N ASP A 3 -5.42 -24.35 10.29
CA ASP A 3 -6.65 -23.58 10.13
C ASP A 3 -6.33 -22.27 9.38
N PRO A 4 -6.94 -22.00 8.21
CA PRO A 4 -6.68 -20.80 7.42
C PRO A 4 -6.92 -19.51 8.20
N ASP A 5 -7.95 -19.47 9.06
CA ASP A 5 -8.26 -18.29 9.86
C ASP A 5 -7.15 -18.01 10.87
N ARG A 6 -6.70 -19.05 11.58
CA ARG A 6 -5.58 -18.97 12.52
C ARG A 6 -4.28 -18.59 11.82
N THR A 7 -4.06 -19.09 10.60
CA THR A 7 -2.86 -18.77 9.81
C THR A 7 -2.86 -17.28 9.44
N MET A 8 -3.98 -16.76 8.97
CA MET A 8 -4.13 -15.34 8.67
C MET A 8 -3.99 -14.45 9.91
N GLN A 9 -4.61 -14.84 11.02
CA GLN A 9 -4.48 -14.14 12.31
C GLN A 9 -3.01 -14.04 12.74
N GLN A 10 -2.25 -15.14 12.58
CA GLN A 10 -0.81 -15.16 12.89
C GLN A 10 0.01 -14.29 11.94
N ALA A 11 -0.29 -14.30 10.64
CA ALA A 11 0.36 -13.45 9.65
C ALA A 11 0.16 -11.97 9.98
N ILE A 12 -1.07 -11.55 10.28
CA ILE A 12 -1.40 -10.17 10.69
C ILE A 12 -0.68 -9.81 11.98
N ALA A 13 -0.65 -10.69 12.99
CA ALA A 13 0.05 -10.42 14.24
C ALA A 13 1.57 -10.22 14.04
N ARG A 14 2.19 -11.01 13.17
CA ARG A 14 3.60 -10.85 12.79
C ARG A 14 3.82 -9.55 12.03
N PHE A 15 2.98 -9.24 11.05
CA PHE A 15 3.01 -7.99 10.30
C PHE A 15 2.97 -6.79 11.25
N ARG A 16 1.98 -6.73 12.16
CA ARG A 16 1.85 -5.66 13.16
C ARG A 16 3.11 -5.48 13.98
N THR A 17 3.67 -6.59 14.46
CA THR A 17 4.87 -6.57 15.31
C THR A 17 6.08 -6.05 14.54
N ARG A 18 6.31 -6.55 13.32
CA ARG A 18 7.46 -6.14 12.47
C ARG A 18 7.32 -4.69 12.02
N MET A 19 6.13 -4.31 11.53
CA MET A 19 5.85 -2.96 11.07
C MET A 19 5.99 -1.94 12.21
N ALA A 20 5.40 -2.22 13.37
CA ALA A 20 5.56 -1.36 14.55
C ALA A 20 7.03 -1.24 14.96
N ALA A 21 7.76 -2.35 15.07
CA ALA A 21 9.16 -2.34 15.45
C ALA A 21 10.01 -1.52 14.46
N ALA A 22 9.80 -1.70 13.15
CA ALA A 22 10.51 -0.98 12.10
C ALA A 22 10.21 0.53 12.14
N ASN A 23 8.96 0.91 12.36
CA ASN A 23 8.51 2.30 12.43
C ASN A 23 8.97 3.00 13.71
N HIS A 24 8.89 2.34 14.86
CA HIS A 24 9.46 2.85 16.12
C HIS A 24 10.97 3.02 16.01
N ARG A 25 11.67 2.03 15.44
CA ARG A 25 13.13 2.10 15.23
C ARG A 25 13.50 3.28 14.34
N PHE A 26 12.80 3.45 13.21
CA PHE A 26 13.06 4.57 12.31
C PHE A 26 12.94 5.92 13.03
N VAL A 27 11.85 6.14 13.76
CA VAL A 27 11.63 7.38 14.52
C VAL A 27 12.75 7.59 15.55
N GLN A 28 13.13 6.53 16.28
CA GLN A 28 14.21 6.59 17.26
C GLN A 28 15.58 6.89 16.63
N ASP A 29 15.89 6.29 15.49
CA ASP A 29 17.13 6.51 14.75
C ASP A 29 17.19 7.97 14.27
N ARG A 30 16.09 8.51 13.72
CA ARG A 30 15.99 9.94 13.34
C ARG A 30 16.14 10.88 14.52
N MET A 31 15.51 10.59 15.65
CA MET A 31 15.68 11.39 16.86
C MET A 31 17.13 11.39 17.34
N THR A 32 17.79 10.24 17.32
CA THR A 32 19.20 10.10 17.73
C THR A 32 20.13 10.89 16.81
N GLU A 33 19.89 10.87 15.49
CA GLU A 33 20.64 11.68 14.52
C GLU A 33 20.46 13.18 14.75
N ILE A 34 19.23 13.62 15.02
CA ILE A 34 18.92 15.03 15.31
C ILE A 34 19.59 15.48 16.62
N GLU A 35 19.57 14.64 17.66
CA GLU A 35 20.29 14.93 18.90
C GLU A 35 21.81 15.05 18.67
N ALA A 36 22.38 14.21 17.81
CA ALA A 36 23.80 14.25 17.46
C ALA A 36 24.21 15.53 16.72
N LYS A 37 23.27 16.24 16.07
CA LYS A 37 23.52 17.56 15.45
C LYS A 37 23.78 18.67 16.46
N ASN A 38 23.50 18.46 17.76
CA ASN A 38 23.66 19.46 18.83
C ASN A 38 22.96 20.80 18.52
N LEU A 39 21.75 20.73 17.95
CA LEU A 39 20.95 21.91 17.63
C LEU A 39 20.64 22.72 18.91
N PRO A 40 20.69 24.06 18.86
CA PRO A 40 20.63 24.88 20.06
C PRO A 40 19.25 24.93 20.74
N THR A 41 18.17 24.63 20.01
CA THR A 41 16.80 24.65 20.55
C THR A 41 15.99 23.39 20.22
N GLU A 42 15.02 23.05 21.08
CA GLU A 42 14.06 21.96 20.81
C GLU A 42 13.18 22.25 19.58
N GLN A 43 12.94 23.53 19.28
CA GLN A 43 12.18 23.93 18.10
C GLN A 43 12.91 23.55 16.80
N GLU A 44 14.22 23.78 16.73
CA GLU A 44 15.03 23.36 15.58
C GLU A 44 15.09 21.84 15.45
N LYS A 45 15.18 21.11 16.57
CA LYS A 45 15.12 19.63 16.56
C LYS A 45 13.80 19.11 16.00
N LEU A 46 12.67 19.68 16.44
CA LEU A 46 11.35 19.30 15.96
C LEU A 46 11.14 19.71 14.50
N TRP A 47 11.70 20.85 14.08
CA TRP A 47 11.71 21.26 12.68
C TRP A 47 12.46 20.26 11.80
N ASP A 48 13.64 19.79 12.23
CA ASP A 48 14.41 18.77 11.53
C ASP A 48 13.65 17.43 11.40
N LEU A 49 12.82 17.07 12.39
CA LEU A 49 11.96 15.89 12.29
C LEU A 49 10.71 16.14 11.43
N SER A 50 10.24 17.38 11.33
CA SER A 50 9.00 17.74 10.63
C SER A 50 9.05 17.49 9.12
N VAL A 51 10.26 17.30 8.58
CA VAL A 51 10.51 16.94 7.18
C VAL A 51 10.05 15.53 6.82
N TYR A 52 9.83 14.66 7.81
CA TYR A 52 9.35 13.30 7.60
C TYR A 52 7.82 13.26 7.55
N ARG A 53 7.27 12.31 6.79
CA ARG A 53 5.82 12.20 6.58
C ARG A 53 5.09 12.11 7.92
N HIS A 54 3.97 12.83 8.02
CA HIS A 54 3.12 12.95 9.21
C HIS A 54 3.68 13.73 10.41
N PHE A 55 4.93 14.21 10.35
CA PHE A 55 5.54 15.03 11.41
C PHE A 55 5.53 16.54 11.13
N ASN A 56 5.00 16.98 9.98
CA ASN A 56 4.92 18.39 9.59
C ASN A 56 4.02 19.26 10.48
N LYS A 57 3.28 18.66 11.41
CA LYS A 57 2.43 19.36 12.40
C LYS A 57 3.09 19.52 13.77
N LEU A 58 4.29 18.99 14.00
CA LEU A 58 4.99 19.14 15.27
C LEU A 58 5.32 20.61 15.57
N ALA A 59 5.12 21.03 16.82
CA ALA A 59 5.45 22.37 17.32
C ALA A 59 4.87 23.56 16.53
N THR A 60 3.84 23.37 15.70
CA THR A 60 3.20 24.48 14.98
C THR A 60 2.29 25.31 15.88
N GLY A 61 1.92 24.78 17.05
CA GLY A 61 0.91 25.37 17.92
C GLY A 61 -0.48 25.47 17.27
N GLY A 62 -1.35 26.23 17.93
CA GLY A 62 -2.73 26.46 17.50
C GLY A 62 -3.65 25.25 17.71
N THR A 63 -4.91 25.40 17.29
CA THR A 63 -5.89 24.32 17.27
C THR A 63 -6.15 23.87 15.85
N ALA A 64 -6.27 22.57 15.64
CA ALA A 64 -6.73 21.99 14.39
C ALA A 64 -8.10 22.59 13.98
N PRO A 65 -8.33 22.85 12.68
CA PRO A 65 -9.56 23.47 12.19
C PRO A 65 -10.82 22.71 12.63
N ALA A 66 -11.90 23.44 12.87
CA ALA A 66 -13.15 22.83 13.34
C ALA A 66 -13.90 22.02 12.27
N ASP A 67 -13.57 22.22 11.00
CA ASP A 67 -14.12 21.57 9.83
C ASP A 67 -13.32 20.35 9.36
N GLN A 68 -12.23 19.99 10.06
CA GLN A 68 -11.37 18.86 9.70
C GLN A 68 -11.56 17.65 10.62
N GLY A 69 -11.99 16.54 10.03
CA GLY A 69 -12.02 15.22 10.67
C GLY A 69 -13.05 15.07 11.79
N THR A 70 -12.94 13.96 12.52
CA THR A 70 -13.73 13.71 13.73
C THR A 70 -13.18 14.46 14.93
N ASP A 71 -13.95 14.53 16.03
CA ASP A 71 -13.47 15.06 17.30
C ASP A 71 -12.22 14.34 17.82
N GLU A 72 -12.09 13.05 17.55
CA GLU A 72 -10.91 12.27 17.92
C GLU A 72 -9.70 12.66 17.07
N ASP A 73 -9.87 12.78 15.75
CA ASP A 73 -8.80 13.21 14.84
C ASP A 73 -8.27 14.59 15.24
N ARG A 74 -9.18 15.51 15.56
CA ARG A 74 -8.84 16.84 16.03
C ARG A 74 -8.06 16.81 17.36
N ARG A 75 -8.44 15.94 18.30
CA ARG A 75 -7.70 15.77 19.57
C ARG A 75 -6.29 15.23 19.32
N LYS A 76 -6.15 14.23 18.46
CA LYS A 76 -4.85 13.65 18.08
C LYS A 76 -3.96 14.69 17.40
N GLU A 77 -4.49 15.44 16.44
CA GLU A 77 -3.74 16.51 15.77
C GLU A 77 -3.33 17.62 16.74
N ASN A 78 -4.22 18.04 17.65
CA ASN A 78 -3.87 19.03 18.68
C ASN A 78 -2.74 18.55 19.60
N ARG A 79 -2.67 17.24 19.92
CA ARG A 79 -1.55 16.68 20.68
C ARG A 79 -0.23 16.78 19.91
N LEU A 80 -0.23 16.49 18.60
CA LEU A 80 0.94 16.65 17.74
C LEU A 80 1.41 18.12 17.69
N ARG A 81 0.47 19.05 17.48
CA ARG A 81 0.76 20.50 17.42
C ARG A 81 1.29 21.09 18.71
N ALA A 82 0.89 20.51 19.85
CA ALA A 82 1.30 20.93 21.18
C ALA A 82 2.65 20.33 21.62
N ALA A 83 3.26 19.45 20.83
CA ALA A 83 4.58 18.90 21.14
C ALA A 83 5.63 20.02 21.20
N THR A 84 6.41 20.05 22.28
CA THR A 84 7.45 21.08 22.49
C THR A 84 8.85 20.50 22.63
N ARG A 85 8.98 19.18 22.75
CA ARG A 85 10.27 18.50 22.87
C ARG A 85 10.35 17.31 21.92
N LEU A 86 11.55 17.07 21.39
CA LEU A 86 11.81 15.91 20.54
C LEU A 86 11.52 14.59 21.29
N SER A 87 11.82 14.54 22.60
CA SER A 87 11.57 13.38 23.46
C SER A 87 10.10 12.97 23.57
N ASP A 88 9.16 13.85 23.23
CA ASP A 88 7.72 13.57 23.35
C ASP A 88 7.21 12.73 22.16
N VAL A 89 7.92 12.75 21.02
CA VAL A 89 7.50 12.16 19.74
C VAL A 89 7.10 10.68 19.83
N PRO A 90 7.82 9.79 20.52
CA PRO A 90 7.43 8.38 20.60
C PRO A 90 6.04 8.17 21.21
N SER A 91 5.62 9.06 22.12
CA SER A 91 4.30 9.00 22.76
C SER A 91 3.17 9.57 21.91
N LEU A 92 3.49 10.09 20.73
CA LEU A 92 2.57 10.71 19.77
C LEU A 92 2.33 9.85 18.54
N LEU A 93 2.96 8.67 18.43
CA LEU A 93 2.76 7.77 17.30
C LEU A 93 1.32 7.23 17.22
N ASP A 94 0.59 7.21 18.35
CA ASP A 94 -0.85 6.91 18.42
C ASP A 94 -1.74 8.05 17.88
N CYS A 95 -1.17 9.25 17.72
CA CYS A 95 -1.86 10.44 17.23
C CYS A 95 -1.73 10.61 15.72
N LEU A 96 -0.96 9.76 15.04
CA LEU A 96 -0.78 9.87 13.59
C LEU A 96 -2.03 9.37 12.85
N PRO A 97 -2.28 9.85 11.61
CA PRO A 97 -3.46 9.46 10.83
C PRO A 97 -3.51 7.96 10.49
N VAL A 98 -2.35 7.31 10.46
CA VAL A 98 -2.21 5.87 10.17
C VAL A 98 -1.55 5.19 11.38
N PRO A 99 -2.07 4.03 11.84
CA PRO A 99 -1.45 3.29 12.94
C PRO A 99 0.00 2.94 12.64
N ALA A 100 0.90 3.12 13.61
CA ALA A 100 2.32 2.78 13.45
C ALA A 100 2.58 1.29 13.16
N ASP A 101 1.64 0.41 13.52
CA ASP A 101 1.68 -1.02 13.19
C ASP A 101 1.07 -1.38 11.83
N GLY A 102 0.62 -0.37 11.08
CA GLY A 102 0.18 -0.50 9.70
C GLY A 102 -1.16 -1.21 9.50
N VAL A 103 -1.89 -1.58 10.56
CA VAL A 103 -3.14 -2.36 10.41
C VAL A 103 -4.35 -1.54 10.81
N LYS A 104 -5.26 -1.34 9.85
CA LYS A 104 -6.59 -0.79 10.14
C LYS A 104 -7.50 -1.87 10.73
N PRO A 105 -8.32 -1.54 11.74
CA PRO A 105 -9.22 -2.50 12.38
C PRO A 105 -10.29 -3.00 11.40
N PRO A 106 -10.84 -4.22 11.58
CA PRO A 106 -11.91 -4.76 10.74
C PRO A 106 -13.09 -3.80 10.61
N LEU A 107 -13.57 -3.59 9.38
CA LEU A 107 -14.76 -2.79 9.08
C LEU A 107 -16.02 -3.66 8.87
N LEU A 108 -15.84 -4.97 8.62
CA LEU A 108 -16.93 -5.92 8.39
C LEU A 108 -17.12 -6.80 9.64
N PRO A 109 -17.95 -6.37 10.61
CA PRO A 109 -17.91 -6.90 11.97
C PRO A 109 -18.37 -8.34 12.09
N THR A 110 -19.24 -8.82 11.19
CA THR A 110 -19.81 -10.18 11.31
C THR A 110 -19.42 -11.08 10.13
N PRO A 111 -19.38 -12.41 10.33
CA PRO A 111 -19.13 -13.37 9.25
C PRO A 111 -20.11 -13.22 8.08
N GLU A 112 -21.36 -12.87 8.35
CA GLU A 112 -22.39 -12.68 7.32
C GLU A 112 -22.08 -11.47 6.44
N TRP A 113 -21.60 -10.37 7.02
CA TRP A 113 -21.17 -9.19 6.28
C TRP A 113 -19.97 -9.49 5.38
N ARG A 114 -19.01 -10.26 5.90
CA ARG A 114 -17.85 -10.69 5.09
C ARG A 114 -18.27 -11.60 3.95
N ALA A 115 -19.11 -12.61 4.20
CA ALA A 115 -19.60 -13.50 3.15
C ALA A 115 -20.34 -12.72 2.04
N MET A 116 -21.24 -11.82 2.41
CA MET A 116 -21.97 -10.96 1.48
C MET A 116 -21.04 -10.08 0.63
N TYR A 117 -20.01 -9.51 1.25
CA TYR A 117 -19.01 -8.71 0.56
C TYR A 117 -18.22 -9.52 -0.48
N LEU A 118 -17.75 -10.71 -0.11
CA LEU A 118 -17.02 -11.60 -1.01
C LEU A 118 -17.89 -12.12 -2.16
N ASP A 119 -19.15 -12.45 -1.89
CA ASP A 119 -20.11 -12.86 -2.91
C ASP A 119 -20.38 -11.71 -3.89
N THR A 120 -20.40 -10.46 -3.39
CA THR A 120 -20.56 -9.27 -4.23
C THR A 120 -19.34 -9.05 -5.12
N ILE A 121 -18.12 -9.16 -4.57
CA ILE A 121 -16.87 -9.09 -5.36
C ILE A 121 -16.88 -10.13 -6.46
N GLN A 122 -17.13 -11.40 -6.12
CA GLN A 122 -17.12 -12.49 -7.09
C GLN A 122 -18.11 -12.24 -8.24
N ARG A 123 -19.33 -11.78 -7.92
CA ARG A 123 -20.35 -11.45 -8.91
C ARG A 123 -19.96 -10.28 -9.82
N VAL A 124 -19.38 -9.21 -9.25
CA VAL A 124 -18.94 -8.04 -10.03
C VAL A 124 -17.78 -8.43 -10.94
N CYS A 125 -16.76 -9.09 -10.40
CA CYS A 125 -15.62 -9.58 -11.18
C CYS A 125 -16.03 -10.53 -12.30
N GLN A 126 -16.96 -11.46 -12.05
CA GLN A 126 -17.47 -12.36 -13.08
C GLN A 126 -18.14 -11.57 -14.21
N ARG A 127 -19.03 -10.63 -13.86
CA ARG A 127 -19.71 -9.82 -14.88
C ARG A 127 -18.73 -9.01 -15.70
N GLN A 128 -17.76 -8.35 -15.07
CA GLN A 128 -16.77 -7.55 -15.76
C GLN A 128 -15.92 -8.38 -16.72
N ALA A 129 -15.54 -9.58 -16.31
CA ALA A 129 -14.79 -10.48 -17.17
C ALA A 129 -15.63 -11.03 -18.34
N ASP A 130 -16.92 -11.31 -18.11
CA ASP A 130 -17.86 -11.70 -19.17
C ASP A 130 -18.10 -10.56 -20.17
N ASP A 131 -18.29 -9.33 -19.68
CA ASP A 131 -18.50 -8.13 -20.50
C ASP A 131 -17.24 -7.81 -21.32
N TRP A 132 -16.05 -7.86 -20.70
CA TRP A 132 -14.76 -7.68 -21.38
C TRP A 132 -14.54 -8.72 -22.49
N ALA A 133 -14.77 -10.00 -22.20
CA ALA A 133 -14.63 -11.05 -23.21
C ALA A 133 -15.61 -10.85 -24.38
N ALA A 134 -16.83 -10.37 -24.10
CA ALA A 134 -17.80 -10.06 -25.14
C ALA A 134 -17.36 -8.86 -26.01
N GLU A 135 -16.77 -7.83 -25.41
CA GLU A 135 -16.23 -6.65 -26.11
C GLU A 135 -15.03 -7.00 -26.99
N GLU A 136 -14.10 -7.81 -26.48
CA GLU A 136 -12.90 -8.27 -27.20
C GLU A 136 -13.17 -9.45 -28.16
N GLY A 137 -14.42 -9.94 -28.23
CA GLY A 137 -14.78 -11.09 -29.07
C GLY A 137 -14.11 -12.41 -28.65
N GLN A 138 -13.70 -12.50 -27.39
CA GLN A 138 -13.08 -13.67 -26.78
C GLN A 138 -14.13 -14.59 -26.14
N ASN A 139 -13.72 -15.79 -25.76
CA ASN A 139 -14.61 -16.65 -24.97
C ASN A 139 -14.69 -16.11 -23.54
N PRO A 140 -15.89 -16.08 -22.93
CA PRO A 140 -16.01 -15.70 -21.53
C PRO A 140 -15.17 -16.66 -20.67
N PRO A 141 -14.55 -16.17 -19.60
CA PRO A 141 -13.80 -17.02 -18.71
C PRO A 141 -14.73 -18.05 -18.05
N GLY A 142 -14.13 -19.13 -17.55
CA GLY A 142 -14.83 -20.05 -16.66
C GLY A 142 -15.28 -19.34 -15.36
N PRO A 143 -16.01 -20.05 -14.48
CA PRO A 143 -16.45 -19.48 -13.21
C PRO A 143 -15.26 -18.98 -12.37
N ILE A 144 -15.21 -17.68 -12.10
CA ILE A 144 -14.21 -17.07 -11.23
C ILE A 144 -14.48 -17.49 -9.78
N PRO A 145 -13.51 -18.11 -9.10
CA PRO A 145 -13.70 -18.59 -7.73
C PRO A 145 -13.81 -17.42 -6.76
N ARG A 146 -14.55 -17.63 -5.66
CA ARG A 146 -14.63 -16.65 -4.58
C ARG A 146 -13.26 -16.50 -3.89
N CYS A 147 -12.93 -15.27 -3.50
CA CYS A 147 -11.71 -14.95 -2.79
C CYS A 147 -11.78 -15.24 -1.27
N ASP A 148 -11.87 -16.51 -0.87
CA ASP A 148 -12.07 -16.87 0.55
C ASP A 148 -10.94 -16.43 1.49
N GLU A 149 -9.68 -16.37 1.01
CA GLU A 149 -8.56 -15.87 1.82
C GLU A 149 -8.75 -14.41 2.26
N LEU A 150 -9.33 -13.58 1.39
CA LEU A 150 -9.69 -12.21 1.71
C LEU A 150 -10.71 -12.15 2.86
N GLY A 151 -11.61 -13.12 2.94
CA GLY A 151 -12.55 -13.25 4.06
C GLY A 151 -11.87 -13.45 5.40
N HIS A 152 -10.81 -14.26 5.44
CA HIS A 152 -9.98 -14.45 6.63
C HIS A 152 -9.22 -13.18 6.98
N PHE A 153 -8.67 -12.46 5.99
CA PHE A 153 -8.02 -11.17 6.23
C PHE A 153 -9.00 -10.16 6.85
N LEU A 154 -10.18 -10.01 6.23
CA LEU A 154 -11.23 -9.08 6.64
C LEU A 154 -11.83 -9.37 8.02
N ALA A 155 -11.62 -10.58 8.57
CA ALA A 155 -12.01 -10.91 9.94
C ALA A 155 -11.10 -10.24 10.99
N HIS A 156 -9.86 -9.92 10.63
CA HIS A 156 -8.81 -9.46 11.56
C HIS A 156 -8.22 -8.08 11.21
N ALA A 157 -8.35 -7.64 9.95
CA ALA A 157 -7.89 -6.34 9.47
C ALA A 157 -8.79 -5.82 8.34
N SER A 158 -8.82 -4.51 8.14
CA SER A 158 -9.47 -3.91 6.95
C SER A 158 -8.45 -3.44 5.92
N ALA A 159 -7.21 -3.18 6.36
CA ALA A 159 -6.09 -2.81 5.51
C ALA A 159 -4.74 -3.15 6.16
N ALA A 160 -3.73 -3.35 5.31
CA ALA A 160 -2.31 -3.38 5.65
C ALA A 160 -1.58 -2.26 4.89
N ILE A 161 -0.93 -1.36 5.63
CA ILE A 161 -0.44 -0.08 5.14
C ILE A 161 0.95 0.20 5.73
N ASP A 162 1.86 0.76 4.94
CA ASP A 162 3.02 1.48 5.51
C ASP A 162 2.57 2.92 5.81
N PRO A 163 2.67 3.40 7.07
CA PRO A 163 2.54 4.82 7.39
C PRO A 163 3.48 5.73 6.60
N ASP A 164 4.50 5.14 5.98
CA ASP A 164 5.33 5.78 4.96
C ASP A 164 6.08 7.00 5.51
N PHE A 165 6.63 6.86 6.72
CA PHE A 165 7.52 7.86 7.33
C PHE A 165 8.77 8.14 6.47
N ARG A 166 9.06 7.25 5.51
CA ARG A 166 10.27 7.22 4.69
C ARG A 166 10.04 7.78 3.27
N TYR A 167 8.81 8.11 2.89
CA TYR A 167 8.44 8.51 1.52
C TYR A 167 8.78 7.46 0.45
N ALA A 168 8.65 6.17 0.80
CA ALA A 168 8.82 5.08 -0.14
C ALA A 168 7.62 4.91 -1.08
N GLY A 169 6.46 5.48 -0.71
CA GLY A 169 5.29 5.53 -1.59
C GLY A 169 4.76 4.16 -2.02
N ILE A 170 4.99 3.10 -1.23
CA ILE A 170 4.50 1.77 -1.57
C ILE A 170 2.98 1.71 -1.39
N ALA A 171 2.30 1.11 -2.35
CA ALA A 171 0.85 0.99 -2.33
C ALA A 171 0.36 0.12 -1.16
N PRO A 172 -0.65 0.58 -0.40
CA PRO A 172 -1.26 -0.21 0.66
C PRO A 172 -2.09 -1.36 0.10
N PHE A 173 -2.35 -2.38 0.91
CA PHE A 173 -3.40 -3.36 0.65
C PHE A 173 -4.63 -3.01 1.47
N ASP A 174 -5.58 -2.28 0.89
CA ASP A 174 -6.78 -1.77 1.57
C ASP A 174 -8.07 -2.19 0.85
N PRO A 175 -8.39 -3.51 0.79
CA PRO A 175 -9.54 -4.09 0.09
C PRO A 175 -10.89 -3.68 0.68
N SER A 176 -10.96 -2.68 1.57
CA SER A 176 -12.19 -2.25 2.24
C SER A 176 -12.44 -0.73 2.17
N TYR A 177 -11.40 0.12 2.14
CA TYR A 177 -11.56 1.59 2.26
C TYR A 177 -12.30 2.24 1.09
N ARG A 178 -12.26 1.65 -0.10
CA ARG A 178 -13.07 2.10 -1.25
C ARG A 178 -14.39 1.36 -1.43
N TRP A 179 -14.51 0.18 -0.85
CA TRP A 179 -15.49 -0.82 -1.30
C TRP A 179 -16.41 -1.32 -0.18
N GLY A 180 -16.07 -1.08 1.08
CA GLY A 180 -16.92 -1.40 2.22
C GLY A 180 -18.10 -0.45 2.36
N PRO A 181 -19.18 -0.88 3.03
CA PRO A 181 -20.26 0.02 3.36
C PRO A 181 -19.73 1.00 4.41
N ASP A 182 -20.02 2.29 4.20
CA ASP A 182 -19.78 3.28 5.25
C ASP A 182 -20.55 2.84 6.51
N ASP A 183 -19.99 3.10 7.68
CA ASP A 183 -20.62 2.87 8.97
C ASP A 183 -22.04 3.48 8.98
N ASP A 184 -22.19 4.62 8.29
CA ASP A 184 -23.47 5.28 8.05
C ASP A 184 -24.40 4.53 7.10
N ILE A 185 -23.89 3.84 6.07
CA ILE A 185 -24.69 3.03 5.15
C ILE A 185 -25.22 1.78 5.86
N VAL A 186 -24.36 1.08 6.61
CA VAL A 186 -24.78 -0.08 7.42
C VAL A 186 -25.84 0.32 8.45
N LYS A 187 -25.71 1.52 9.04
CA LYS A 187 -26.67 2.03 10.02
C LYS A 187 -27.99 2.52 9.39
N ARG A 188 -27.95 3.07 8.17
CA ARG A 188 -29.12 3.66 7.49
C ARG A 188 -29.95 2.64 6.72
N CYS A 189 -29.33 1.61 6.16
CA CYS A 189 -30.02 0.61 5.35
C CYS A 189 -30.45 -0.58 6.22
N ALA A 190 -31.76 -0.80 6.32
CA ALA A 190 -32.31 -1.97 7.01
C ALA A 190 -32.32 -3.23 6.13
N ASP A 191 -32.24 -3.07 4.80
CA ASP A 191 -32.27 -4.16 3.83
C ASP A 191 -30.86 -4.53 3.34
N LYS A 192 -30.54 -5.82 3.45
CA LYS A 192 -29.27 -6.40 2.99
C LYS A 192 -29.13 -6.35 1.47
N ALA A 193 -30.24 -6.48 0.73
CA ALA A 193 -30.21 -6.45 -0.73
C ALA A 193 -29.83 -5.06 -1.26
N GLU A 194 -30.39 -4.00 -0.66
CA GLU A 194 -30.05 -2.61 -0.98
C GLU A 194 -28.56 -2.34 -0.72
N ILE A 195 -28.01 -2.87 0.37
CA ILE A 195 -26.59 -2.72 0.69
C ILE A 195 -25.71 -3.47 -0.34
N CYS A 196 -26.10 -4.69 -0.73
CA CYS A 196 -25.39 -5.41 -1.80
C CYS A 196 -25.34 -4.62 -3.11
N ASP A 197 -26.43 -3.96 -3.48
CA ASP A 197 -26.50 -3.16 -4.70
C ASP A 197 -25.65 -1.89 -4.60
N VAL A 198 -25.60 -1.24 -3.43
CA VAL A 198 -24.71 -0.11 -3.18
C VAL A 198 -23.25 -0.52 -3.25
N LEU A 199 -22.90 -1.67 -2.65
CA LEU A 199 -21.54 -2.23 -2.72
C LEU A 199 -21.15 -2.58 -4.15
N ALA A 200 -22.04 -3.25 -4.89
CA ALA A 200 -21.82 -3.59 -6.29
C ALA A 200 -21.58 -2.34 -7.13
N LYS A 201 -22.42 -1.31 -7.00
CA LYS A 201 -22.24 -0.03 -7.72
C LYS A 201 -20.95 0.67 -7.37
N ARG A 202 -20.49 0.61 -6.11
CA ARG A 202 -19.19 1.16 -5.70
C ARG A 202 -18.03 0.40 -6.32
N LEU A 203 -18.10 -0.93 -6.31
CA LEU A 203 -17.10 -1.79 -6.97
C LEU A 203 -17.05 -1.50 -8.47
N GLU A 204 -18.21 -1.43 -9.14
CA GLU A 204 -18.32 -1.10 -10.58
C GLU A 204 -17.81 0.32 -10.90
N LEU A 205 -18.06 1.32 -10.04
CA LEU A 205 -17.57 2.69 -10.26
C LEU A 205 -16.05 2.80 -10.14
N VAL A 206 -15.46 2.09 -9.17
CA VAL A 206 -14.01 2.10 -8.94
C VAL A 206 -13.29 1.22 -9.96
N ASN A 207 -13.91 0.13 -10.39
CA ASN A 207 -13.50 -0.62 -11.56
C ASN A 207 -14.14 0.00 -12.81
N SER A 208 -13.93 1.31 -13.02
CA SER A 208 -14.35 2.02 -14.22
C SER A 208 -13.79 1.31 -15.47
N PRO A 209 -14.29 1.61 -16.68
CA PRO A 209 -13.67 1.14 -17.92
C PRO A 209 -12.15 1.34 -17.90
N ASP A 210 -11.67 2.54 -17.55
CA ASP A 210 -10.22 2.81 -17.43
C ASP A 210 -9.47 1.87 -16.45
N THR A 211 -10.09 1.49 -15.33
CA THR A 211 -9.49 0.56 -14.35
C THR A 211 -9.63 -0.89 -14.80
N THR A 212 -10.69 -1.20 -15.55
CA THR A 212 -10.91 -2.50 -16.16
C THR A 212 -9.90 -2.72 -17.29
N ASP A 213 -9.65 -1.72 -18.12
CA ASP A 213 -8.60 -1.71 -19.14
C ASP A 213 -7.21 -1.84 -18.51
N LEU A 214 -7.00 -1.20 -17.34
CA LEU A 214 -5.77 -1.33 -16.56
C LEU A 214 -5.53 -2.77 -16.08
N ILE A 215 -6.58 -3.44 -15.60
CA ILE A 215 -6.49 -4.75 -14.93
C ILE A 215 -6.64 -5.92 -15.91
N LEU A 216 -7.63 -5.86 -16.81
CA LEU A 216 -7.97 -6.91 -17.77
C LEU A 216 -7.32 -6.68 -19.14
N GLY A 217 -7.15 -5.43 -19.54
CA GLY A 217 -6.39 -5.09 -20.75
C GLY A 217 -4.87 -5.20 -20.57
N ALA A 218 -4.40 -5.52 -19.36
CA ALA A 218 -3.00 -5.70 -18.98
C ALA A 218 -2.07 -4.54 -19.38
N THR A 219 -2.60 -3.37 -19.74
CA THR A 219 -1.79 -2.26 -20.29
C THR A 219 -0.68 -1.77 -19.38
N LEU A 220 -0.83 -1.92 -18.06
CA LEU A 220 0.22 -1.65 -17.06
C LEU A 220 0.59 -2.87 -16.22
N LEU A 221 -0.02 -4.03 -16.45
CA LEU A 221 0.42 -5.29 -15.84
C LEU A 221 1.46 -5.93 -16.77
N ASP A 222 2.32 -6.79 -16.25
CA ASP A 222 3.30 -7.48 -17.12
C ASP A 222 2.57 -8.37 -18.14
N ASP A 223 3.11 -8.40 -19.36
CA ASP A 223 2.72 -9.30 -20.44
C ASP A 223 2.87 -10.78 -20.02
N ASP A 224 3.69 -11.06 -18.99
CA ASP A 224 3.84 -12.40 -18.41
C ASP A 224 2.66 -12.86 -17.52
N LEU A 225 1.61 -12.06 -17.33
CA LEU A 225 0.42 -12.40 -16.53
C LEU A 225 -0.84 -12.51 -17.37
N GLU A 226 -1.48 -13.68 -17.34
CA GLU A 226 -2.86 -13.84 -17.80
C GLU A 226 -3.83 -13.51 -16.65
N VAL A 227 -4.65 -12.47 -16.81
CA VAL A 227 -5.59 -11.99 -15.79
C VAL A 227 -7.03 -12.23 -16.24
N GLN A 228 -7.83 -12.86 -15.37
CA GLN A 228 -9.26 -13.09 -15.62
C GLN A 228 -10.17 -12.17 -14.82
N ALA A 229 -9.71 -11.71 -13.65
CA ALA A 229 -10.49 -10.83 -12.79
C ALA A 229 -9.61 -10.11 -11.79
N GLY A 230 -10.08 -8.99 -11.26
CA GLY A 230 -9.41 -8.34 -10.16
C GLY A 230 -10.02 -7.00 -9.79
N PHE A 231 -9.39 -6.36 -8.83
CA PHE A 231 -9.67 -4.99 -8.42
C PHE A 231 -8.41 -4.39 -7.79
N LEU A 232 -8.23 -3.08 -7.94
CA LEU A 232 -7.18 -2.36 -7.20
C LEU A 232 -7.43 -2.52 -5.71
N THR A 233 -6.38 -2.50 -4.88
CA THR A 233 -6.45 -2.50 -3.42
C THR A 233 -5.83 -1.25 -2.81
N GLY A 234 -5.16 -0.42 -3.59
CA GLY A 234 -4.52 0.79 -3.11
C GLY A 234 -3.64 1.46 -4.16
N TRP A 235 -3.26 2.69 -3.88
CA TRP A 235 -2.20 3.40 -4.58
C TRP A 235 -1.20 3.97 -3.56
N GLY A 236 0.03 4.16 -3.97
CA GLY A 236 1.06 4.88 -3.26
C GLY A 236 1.77 5.83 -4.23
N ASN A 237 2.28 6.95 -3.74
CA ASN A 237 2.95 7.94 -4.57
C ASN A 237 4.14 8.54 -3.78
N ILE A 238 5.24 8.79 -4.48
CA ILE A 238 6.39 9.56 -4.02
C ILE A 238 6.35 10.96 -4.66
N GLY A 239 5.75 11.94 -3.97
CA GLY A 239 5.65 13.30 -4.51
C GLY A 239 4.79 13.36 -5.77
N GLU A 240 5.40 13.69 -6.91
CA GLU A 240 4.77 13.73 -8.24
C GLU A 240 5.21 12.58 -9.16
N HIS A 241 6.12 11.68 -8.72
CA HIS A 241 6.82 10.77 -9.61
C HIS A 241 6.95 9.36 -9.01
N ALA A 242 6.44 8.36 -9.75
CA ALA A 242 6.15 6.97 -9.38
C ALA A 242 4.85 6.75 -8.56
N GLU A 243 3.77 6.44 -9.28
CA GLU A 243 2.54 5.89 -8.70
C GLU A 243 2.63 4.37 -8.68
N TRP A 244 2.69 3.80 -7.47
CA TRP A 244 2.54 2.37 -7.26
C TRP A 244 1.07 2.04 -7.07
N PHE A 245 0.62 0.96 -7.66
CA PHE A 245 -0.66 0.35 -7.36
C PHE A 245 -0.46 -0.98 -6.64
N SER A 246 -1.47 -1.33 -5.87
CA SER A 246 -1.69 -2.70 -5.44
C SER A 246 -3.00 -3.19 -6.03
N ALA A 247 -3.07 -4.46 -6.38
CA ALA A 247 -4.28 -5.11 -6.82
C ALA A 247 -4.39 -6.52 -6.24
N TYR A 248 -5.62 -7.02 -6.20
CA TYR A 248 -5.91 -8.39 -5.88
C TYR A 248 -6.55 -9.05 -7.10
N LEU A 249 -5.79 -9.93 -7.74
CA LEU A 249 -6.04 -10.42 -9.09
C LEU A 249 -6.23 -11.93 -9.09
N TYR A 250 -7.21 -12.42 -9.83
CA TYR A 250 -7.29 -13.83 -10.22
C TYR A 250 -6.54 -14.00 -11.55
N CYS A 251 -5.31 -14.52 -11.46
CA CYS A 251 -4.38 -14.58 -12.58
C CYS A 251 -3.58 -15.89 -12.60
N ARG A 252 -2.77 -16.07 -13.64
CA ARG A 252 -1.66 -17.04 -13.74
C ARG A 252 -0.55 -16.45 -14.63
N GLY A 253 0.61 -17.10 -14.67
CA GLY A 253 1.66 -16.79 -15.64
C GLY A 253 1.21 -17.17 -17.05
N ALA A 254 1.51 -16.31 -18.02
CA ALA A 254 1.28 -16.54 -19.44
C ALA A 254 2.10 -17.74 -19.92
N GLU A 255 1.53 -18.56 -20.83
CA GLU A 255 2.15 -19.80 -21.31
C GLU A 255 3.37 -19.55 -22.22
N ASP A 256 3.50 -18.34 -22.78
CA ASP A 256 4.57 -17.94 -23.72
C ASP A 256 5.75 -17.22 -23.05
N SER A 257 5.73 -16.98 -21.73
CA SER A 257 6.83 -16.32 -21.01
C SER A 257 8.07 -17.20 -20.84
N ASP A 258 7.97 -18.50 -21.14
CA ASP A 258 9.07 -19.47 -21.12
C ASP A 258 9.80 -19.62 -22.48
N SER A 259 9.46 -18.83 -23.51
CA SER A 259 10.16 -18.91 -24.80
C SER A 259 10.27 -17.56 -25.51
N ASP A 260 11.34 -16.82 -25.23
CA ASP A 260 12.14 -16.14 -26.25
C ASP A 260 13.47 -15.67 -25.63
N SER A 261 14.25 -16.64 -25.13
CA SER A 261 15.70 -16.46 -24.91
C SER A 261 16.47 -16.66 -26.22
N ASP A 262 16.02 -16.01 -27.29
CA ASP A 262 16.77 -15.89 -28.56
C ASP A 262 17.42 -14.49 -28.64
N SER A 263 17.79 -13.90 -27.49
CA SER A 263 18.71 -12.77 -27.44
C SER A 263 20.14 -13.28 -27.27
N ASP A 264 20.91 -13.19 -28.37
CA ASP A 264 22.37 -13.24 -28.37
C ASP A 264 22.93 -12.06 -27.53
N SER A 265 22.85 -12.13 -26.21
CA SER A 265 23.31 -11.10 -25.29
C SER A 265 24.05 -11.71 -24.09
N ASP A 266 25.32 -12.04 -24.33
CA ASP A 266 26.32 -12.35 -23.31
C ASP A 266 26.47 -11.18 -22.29
N SER A 267 25.67 -11.12 -21.21
CA SER A 267 26.16 -10.66 -19.88
C SER A 267 25.22 -10.65 -18.67
N ASP A 268 23.89 -10.82 -18.73
CA ASP A 268 23.03 -10.51 -17.56
C ASP A 268 22.04 -11.62 -17.08
N ASP A 269 21.96 -12.77 -17.75
CA ASP A 269 20.96 -13.82 -17.47
C ASP A 269 21.11 -14.53 -16.10
N GLU A 270 22.29 -14.45 -15.46
CA GLU A 270 22.52 -15.06 -14.13
C GLU A 270 21.88 -14.26 -12.98
N GLU A 271 21.63 -12.96 -13.16
CA GLU A 271 21.00 -12.11 -12.15
C GLU A 271 19.46 -12.24 -12.16
N GLU A 272 18.83 -12.45 -13.33
CA GLU A 272 17.37 -12.60 -13.43
C GLU A 272 16.84 -13.90 -12.80
N GLN A 273 17.57 -15.01 -12.93
CA GLN A 273 17.18 -16.32 -12.35
C GLN A 273 17.17 -16.34 -10.81
N GLN A 274 17.74 -15.32 -10.15
CA GLN A 274 17.78 -15.22 -8.69
C GLN A 274 16.70 -14.31 -8.10
N ILE A 275 15.94 -13.57 -8.92
CA ILE A 275 14.92 -12.67 -8.43
C ILE A 275 13.72 -13.48 -7.97
N LYS A 276 13.42 -13.40 -6.67
CA LYS A 276 12.31 -14.15 -6.08
C LYS A 276 10.98 -13.68 -6.67
N ASP A 277 10.07 -14.62 -6.91
CA ASP A 277 8.75 -14.36 -7.47
C ASP A 277 7.69 -15.30 -6.86
N ALA A 278 6.43 -15.23 -7.29
CA ALA A 278 5.35 -16.14 -6.90
C ALA A 278 5.71 -17.59 -7.26
N ALA A 279 5.59 -18.51 -6.29
CA ALA A 279 6.08 -19.87 -6.43
C ALA A 279 5.18 -20.74 -7.33
N CYS A 280 3.88 -20.44 -7.37
CA CYS A 280 2.88 -21.17 -8.14
C CYS A 280 2.34 -20.34 -9.31
N LEU A 281 3.16 -19.49 -9.94
CA LEU A 281 2.71 -18.51 -10.93
C LEU A 281 1.89 -19.14 -12.07
N SER A 282 2.27 -20.33 -12.55
CA SER A 282 1.56 -21.05 -13.63
C SER A 282 0.13 -21.50 -13.30
N GLU A 283 -0.28 -21.48 -12.04
CA GLU A 283 -1.63 -21.87 -11.61
C GLU A 283 -2.58 -20.67 -11.48
N TRP A 284 -3.84 -20.86 -11.85
CA TRP A 284 -4.90 -19.87 -11.59
C TRP A 284 -5.13 -19.69 -10.09
N ARG A 285 -4.84 -18.50 -9.57
CA ARG A 285 -4.99 -18.16 -8.16
C ARG A 285 -5.27 -16.68 -7.95
N TRP A 286 -5.91 -16.37 -6.82
CA TRP A 286 -5.97 -15.00 -6.33
C TRP A 286 -4.60 -14.59 -5.78
N ARG A 287 -4.05 -13.48 -6.27
CA ARG A 287 -2.72 -12.97 -5.92
C ARG A 287 -2.78 -11.50 -5.53
N VAL A 288 -1.92 -11.12 -4.59
CA VAL A 288 -1.60 -9.71 -4.36
C VAL A 288 -0.50 -9.33 -5.34
N VAL A 289 -0.69 -8.26 -6.10
CA VAL A 289 0.29 -7.75 -7.08
C VAL A 289 0.52 -6.27 -6.81
N LEU A 290 1.79 -5.85 -6.77
CA LEU A 290 2.18 -4.45 -6.82
C LEU A 290 2.77 -4.13 -8.19
N PHE A 291 2.45 -2.98 -8.76
CA PHE A 291 2.94 -2.56 -10.07
C PHE A 291 3.03 -1.03 -10.16
N GLN A 292 3.84 -0.49 -11.07
CA GLN A 292 3.94 0.95 -11.30
C GLN A 292 3.07 1.40 -12.48
N THR A 293 2.73 2.70 -12.53
CA THR A 293 2.12 3.34 -13.70
C THR A 293 3.05 3.47 -14.90
N GLU A 294 4.35 3.46 -14.68
CA GLU A 294 5.36 3.64 -15.73
C GLU A 294 5.68 2.29 -16.40
N GLU A 295 5.97 2.33 -17.70
CA GLU A 295 6.23 1.15 -18.55
C GLU A 295 7.47 0.37 -18.02
N ASP A 296 7.43 -0.97 -18.10
CA ASP A 296 8.36 -2.01 -17.56
C ASP A 296 7.94 -2.69 -16.22
N ASN A 297 6.78 -3.34 -16.18
CA ASN A 297 6.36 -4.23 -15.08
C ASN A 297 6.67 -5.72 -15.36
N PRO A 298 6.91 -6.57 -14.32
CA PRO A 298 6.99 -6.25 -12.91
C PRO A 298 8.37 -5.67 -12.60
N ARG A 299 8.36 -4.45 -12.09
CA ARG A 299 9.60 -3.89 -11.57
C ARG A 299 10.00 -4.63 -10.30
N VAL A 300 11.26 -5.03 -10.22
CA VAL A 300 11.82 -5.66 -9.04
C VAL A 300 11.79 -4.66 -7.89
N LEU A 301 11.02 -4.98 -6.86
CA LEU A 301 10.82 -4.16 -5.69
C LEU A 301 11.54 -4.82 -4.51
N TYR A 302 12.68 -4.25 -4.13
CA TYR A 302 13.53 -4.75 -3.04
C TYR A 302 13.90 -6.24 -3.18
N GLY A 303 14.46 -6.59 -4.35
CA GLY A 303 15.00 -7.93 -4.63
C GLY A 303 13.95 -9.00 -4.96
N ARG A 304 12.69 -8.60 -5.18
CA ARG A 304 11.59 -9.51 -5.53
C ARG A 304 10.63 -8.87 -6.54
N ARG A 305 10.11 -9.66 -7.48
CA ARG A 305 8.91 -9.29 -8.25
C ARG A 305 7.72 -9.33 -7.29
N PRO A 306 7.00 -8.21 -7.04
CA PRO A 306 6.04 -8.11 -5.93
C PRO A 306 4.69 -8.75 -6.28
N ARG A 307 4.73 -10.07 -6.52
CA ARG A 307 3.62 -10.96 -6.80
C ARG A 307 3.57 -12.04 -5.73
N PHE A 308 2.42 -12.24 -5.12
CA PHE A 308 2.27 -13.11 -3.95
C PHE A 308 1.13 -14.08 -4.16
N ASP A 309 1.38 -15.38 -3.93
CA ASP A 309 0.38 -16.44 -4.10
C ASP A 309 -0.70 -16.42 -3.00
N SER A 310 -0.52 -15.57 -1.98
CA SER A 310 -1.43 -15.43 -0.85
C SER A 310 -1.27 -14.09 -0.15
N ILE A 311 -2.33 -13.65 0.53
CA ILE A 311 -2.28 -12.46 1.40
C ILE A 311 -1.31 -12.69 2.56
N ALA A 312 -1.27 -13.90 3.13
CA ALA A 312 -0.35 -14.21 4.23
C ALA A 312 1.13 -14.06 3.82
N GLU A 313 1.49 -14.47 2.60
CA GLU A 313 2.83 -14.28 2.05
C GLU A 313 3.16 -12.80 1.86
N PHE A 314 2.23 -12.04 1.26
CA PHE A 314 2.37 -10.59 1.12
C PHE A 314 2.64 -9.92 2.48
N LEU A 315 1.88 -10.27 3.52
CA LEU A 315 2.04 -9.71 4.87
C LEU A 315 3.39 -10.03 5.52
N GLU A 316 4.06 -11.11 5.13
CA GLU A 316 5.41 -11.44 5.62
C GLU A 316 6.49 -10.64 4.88
N TRP A 317 6.29 -10.35 3.59
CA TRP A 317 7.21 -9.54 2.79
C TRP A 317 7.01 -8.03 3.01
N TYR A 318 5.77 -7.57 3.19
CA TYR A 318 5.45 -6.15 3.21
C TYR A 318 6.13 -5.30 4.30
N PRO A 319 6.55 -5.82 5.48
CA PRO A 319 7.38 -5.08 6.41
C PRO A 319 8.88 -5.30 6.19
N SER A 320 9.29 -6.28 5.37
CA SER A 320 10.71 -6.67 5.22
C SER A 320 11.51 -5.69 4.36
N TRP A 321 10.90 -5.11 3.34
CA TRP A 321 11.61 -4.17 2.46
C TRP A 321 12.15 -2.94 3.19
N ILE A 322 11.57 -2.59 4.35
CA ILE A 322 12.07 -1.52 5.21
C ILE A 322 13.50 -1.81 5.66
N GLU A 323 13.87 -3.09 5.78
CA GLU A 323 15.21 -3.54 6.14
C GLU A 323 16.23 -3.27 5.01
N ASP A 324 15.77 -3.10 3.76
CA ASP A 324 16.58 -2.81 2.58
C ASP A 324 16.81 -1.31 2.33
N LEU A 325 16.17 -0.45 3.14
CA LEU A 325 16.33 1.00 3.10
C LEU A 325 17.43 1.49 4.05
N ASP A 326 18.58 1.86 3.49
CA ASP A 326 19.60 2.58 4.23
C ASP A 326 19.31 4.10 4.29
N ALA A 327 20.11 4.82 5.08
CA ALA A 327 19.96 6.27 5.25
C ALA A 327 20.15 7.05 3.93
N ARG A 328 20.92 6.53 2.97
CA ARG A 328 21.13 7.18 1.66
C ARG A 328 19.88 7.04 0.80
N LYS A 329 19.29 5.84 0.71
CA LYS A 329 18.04 5.59 -0.01
C LYS A 329 16.89 6.40 0.57
N VAL A 330 16.74 6.47 1.89
CA VAL A 330 15.72 7.32 2.54
C VAL A 330 15.90 8.80 2.18
N ARG A 331 17.14 9.30 2.14
CA ARG A 331 17.40 10.69 1.71
C ARG A 331 17.04 10.90 0.24
N SER A 332 17.33 9.94 -0.63
CA SER A 332 16.97 10.01 -2.05
C SER A 332 15.45 10.06 -2.23
N LEU A 333 14.70 9.15 -1.59
CA LEU A 333 13.23 9.14 -1.61
C LEU A 333 12.63 10.47 -1.16
N ARG A 334 13.18 11.06 -0.09
CA ARG A 334 12.75 12.38 0.40
C ARG A 334 13.01 13.51 -0.61
N LYS A 335 14.16 13.50 -1.29
CA LYS A 335 14.47 14.50 -2.34
C LYS A 335 13.46 14.42 -3.48
N HIS A 336 13.15 13.20 -3.93
CA HIS A 336 12.15 12.96 -4.97
C HIS A 336 10.76 13.45 -4.53
N ALA A 337 10.36 13.19 -3.29
CA ALA A 337 9.08 13.64 -2.75
C ALA A 337 8.90 15.18 -2.73
N TRP A 338 9.99 15.95 -2.82
CA TRP A 338 9.95 17.41 -2.88
C TRP A 338 10.10 18.00 -4.28
N GLY A 339 10.25 17.17 -5.32
CA GLY A 339 10.41 17.66 -6.70
C GLY A 339 11.86 18.01 -7.08
N CYS A 340 12.83 17.63 -6.26
CA CYS A 340 14.24 17.89 -6.55
C CYS A 340 14.72 16.95 -7.68
N GLU A 341 14.71 17.43 -8.92
CA GLU A 341 15.06 16.70 -10.16
C GLU A 341 16.52 16.21 -10.24
N THR A 342 17.38 16.56 -9.28
CA THR A 342 18.79 16.20 -9.36
C THR A 342 19.15 15.05 -8.44
N ASP A 343 19.56 13.93 -9.05
CA ASP A 343 20.38 12.86 -8.47
C ASP A 343 21.79 13.41 -8.16
N CYS A 344 21.85 14.44 -7.31
CA CYS A 344 23.09 14.91 -6.71
C CYS A 344 23.50 13.89 -5.65
N ASP A 345 24.16 12.83 -6.08
CA ASP A 345 25.01 11.97 -5.25
C ASP A 345 26.25 12.71 -4.71
N SER A 346 26.43 13.97 -5.09
CA SER A 346 27.44 14.87 -4.54
C SER A 346 27.03 15.38 -3.17
N ASP A 347 27.93 15.23 -2.21
CA ASP A 347 27.93 15.75 -0.84
C ASP A 347 27.44 17.21 -0.72
N CYS A 348 26.13 17.42 -0.70
CA CYS A 348 25.56 18.66 -0.19
C CYS A 348 25.55 18.57 1.33
N GLU A 349 26.69 18.86 1.96
CA GLU A 349 26.70 19.33 3.34
C GLU A 349 25.69 20.49 3.46
N GLU A 350 24.74 20.41 4.39
CA GLU A 350 23.75 21.45 4.66
C GLU A 350 24.48 22.79 4.87
N PRO A 351 24.34 23.81 4.00
CA PRO A 351 24.84 25.13 4.30
C PRO A 351 23.86 25.75 5.29
N GLY A 352 24.35 26.03 6.50
CA GLY A 352 23.59 26.74 7.52
C GLY A 352 23.06 28.09 7.02
N HIS A 353 21.83 28.40 7.46
CA HIS A 353 21.19 29.72 7.50
C HIS A 353 21.28 30.63 6.26
N GLU A 354 20.18 30.73 5.49
CA GLU A 354 19.29 31.91 5.42
C GLU A 354 18.21 31.71 4.32
N THR A 355 16.95 31.95 4.68
CA THR A 355 15.69 31.95 3.86
C THR A 355 15.66 33.00 2.73
N PRO A 356 14.60 33.15 1.89
CA PRO A 356 13.46 32.27 1.53
C PRO A 356 13.28 32.12 -0.01
N LEU A 357 12.36 31.23 -0.44
CA LEU A 357 11.87 31.10 -1.83
C LEU A 357 12.92 30.69 -2.87
N GLY A 358 13.08 29.39 -3.03
CA GLY A 358 13.64 28.78 -4.22
C GLY A 358 13.02 27.40 -4.35
N ILE A 359 12.04 27.28 -5.22
CA ILE A 359 11.43 26.02 -5.63
C ILE A 359 12.57 25.11 -6.12
N CYS A 360 12.73 23.96 -5.47
CA CYS A 360 13.28 22.74 -6.02
C CYS A 360 12.38 21.63 -5.48
#